data_AF-A0A6G0SAC9-F1
#
_entry.id   AF-A0A6G0SAC9-F1
#
_cell.length_a   1.000
_cell.length_b   1.000
_cell.length_c   1.000
_cell.angle_alpha   90.00
_cell.angle_beta   90.00
_cell.angle_gamma   90.00
#
_symmetry.space_group_name_H-M   'P 1'
#
loop_
_entity.id
_entity.type
_entity.pdbx_description
1 polymer ?
#
loop_
_entity_poly.entity_id
_entity_poly.type
_entity_poly.pdbx_seq_one_letter_code
_entity_poly.pdbx_strand_id
1 'polypeptide(L)'
;MKIEQEFSPVYSPWLNGTVERLNKDVLQVLRTLLLEYGLDFHEWPYLPPVLQGNLNHTPLHSLGGHSPVELFTGLPTSSQLDAVVGRRNDADFVREINLEVVDEQLNALRRSLHSMHKDVADEKERGRLQDMAAHKGSVANFDVGDYVL
;
A
#
# COMPACT_ATOMS: atom_id res chain seq x y z
N MET A 1 -19.30 -28.24 -5.85
CA MET A 1 -19.46 -27.00 -5.07
C MET A 1 -20.27 -26.04 -5.92
N LYS A 2 -21.47 -25.63 -5.50
CA LYS A 2 -22.21 -24.56 -6.19
C LYS A 2 -21.85 -23.26 -5.48
N ILE A 3 -21.23 -22.33 -6.21
CA ILE A 3 -20.92 -20.99 -5.72
C ILE A 3 -22.04 -20.08 -6.22
N GLU A 4 -22.72 -19.41 -5.30
CA GLU A 4 -23.69 -18.37 -5.66
C GLU A 4 -22.93 -17.14 -6.17
N GLN A 5 -23.38 -16.60 -7.29
CA GLN A 5 -22.79 -15.40 -7.88
C GLN A 5 -23.55 -14.17 -7.40
N GLU A 6 -22.84 -13.27 -6.73
CA GLU A 6 -23.35 -11.97 -6.33
C GLU A 6 -22.82 -10.89 -7.27
N PHE A 7 -23.71 -10.05 -7.79
CA PHE A 7 -23.37 -8.99 -8.73
C PHE A 7 -23.73 -7.63 -8.14
N SER A 8 -22.82 -6.67 -8.32
CA SER A 8 -23.10 -5.27 -7.98
C SER A 8 -23.85 -4.58 -9.12
N PRO A 9 -24.79 -3.69 -8.83
CA PRO A 9 -25.41 -2.80 -9.81
C PRO A 9 -24.37 -2.01 -10.63
N VAL A 10 -24.73 -1.67 -11.86
CA VAL A 10 -23.87 -0.92 -12.77
C VAL A 10 -23.49 0.43 -12.15
N TYR A 11 -22.24 0.86 -12.35
CA TYR A 11 -21.69 2.12 -11.83
C TYR A 11 -21.78 2.28 -10.30
N SER A 12 -21.80 1.18 -9.55
CA SER A 12 -21.85 1.19 -8.07
C SER A 12 -20.59 0.61 -7.41
N PRO A 13 -19.38 1.12 -7.70
CA PRO A 13 -18.12 0.56 -7.18
C PRO A 13 -17.99 0.67 -5.66
N TRP A 14 -18.70 1.60 -5.02
CA TRP A 14 -18.71 1.75 -3.55
C TRP A 14 -19.23 0.51 -2.83
N LEU A 15 -20.06 -0.32 -3.47
CA LEU A 15 -20.55 -1.58 -2.91
C LEU A 15 -19.42 -2.61 -2.76
N ASN A 16 -18.39 -2.52 -3.60
CA ASN A 16 -17.18 -3.36 -3.53
C ASN A 16 -15.98 -2.57 -2.96
N GLY A 17 -16.24 -1.54 -2.15
CA GLY A 17 -15.23 -0.58 -1.71
C GLY A 17 -14.00 -1.20 -1.04
N THR A 18 -14.16 -2.36 -0.37
CA THR A 18 -13.04 -3.10 0.22
C THR A 18 -12.10 -3.65 -0.85
N VAL A 19 -12.64 -4.27 -1.91
CA VAL A 19 -11.85 -4.81 -3.03
C VAL A 19 -11.21 -3.67 -3.81
N GLU A 20 -11.94 -2.58 -4.04
CA GLU A 20 -11.40 -1.39 -4.72
C GLU A 20 -10.22 -0.78 -3.96
N ARG A 21 -10.31 -0.69 -2.62
CA ARG A 21 -9.20 -0.23 -1.78
C ARG A 21 -8.01 -1.18 -1.85
N LEU A 22 -8.24 -2.48 -1.75
CA LEU A 22 -7.19 -3.50 -1.88
C LEU A 22 -6.50 -3.40 -3.25
N ASN A 23 -7.25 -3.24 -4.33
CA ASN A 23 -6.70 -3.10 -5.68
C ASN A 23 -5.79 -1.86 -5.79
N LYS A 24 -6.16 -0.75 -5.14
CA LYS A 24 -5.30 0.43 -5.07
C LYS A 24 -3.98 0.14 -4.38
N ASP A 25 -4.01 -0.56 -3.24
CA ASP A 25 -2.80 -0.93 -2.49
C ASP A 25 -1.92 -1.90 -3.29
N VAL A 26 -2.53 -2.90 -3.94
CA VAL A 26 -1.87 -3.84 -4.86
C VAL A 26 -1.13 -3.09 -5.97
N LEU A 27 -1.80 -2.15 -6.64
CA LEU A 27 -1.19 -1.36 -7.71
C LEU A 27 -0.06 -0.46 -7.20
N GLN A 28 -0.22 0.11 -6.00
CA GLN A 28 0.81 0.94 -5.40
C GLN A 28 2.07 0.14 -5.07
N VAL A 29 1.93 -1.02 -4.43
CA VAL A 29 3.07 -1.89 -4.10
C VAL A 29 3.71 -2.43 -5.37
N LEU A 30 2.93 -2.84 -6.37
CA LEU A 30 3.47 -3.31 -7.65
C LEU A 30 4.32 -2.25 -8.34
N ARG A 31 3.87 -0.99 -8.37
CA ARG A 31 4.64 0.15 -8.92
C ARG A 31 5.94 0.36 -8.15
N THR A 32 5.89 0.31 -6.82
CA THR A 32 7.09 0.44 -5.99
C THR A 32 8.08 -0.67 -6.27
N LEU A 33 7.63 -1.93 -6.39
CA LEU A 33 8.50 -3.06 -6.70
C LEU A 33 9.14 -2.95 -8.08
N LEU A 34 8.38 -2.53 -9.11
CA LEU A 34 8.94 -2.29 -10.45
C LEU A 34 10.06 -1.24 -10.41
N LEU A 35 9.84 -0.14 -9.68
CA LEU A 35 10.84 0.92 -9.53
C LEU A 35 12.07 0.47 -8.75
N GLU A 36 11.86 -0.26 -7.64
CA GLU A 36 12.94 -0.73 -6.77
C GLU A 36 13.84 -1.76 -7.46
N TYR A 37 13.25 -2.68 -8.22
CA TYR A 37 14.00 -3.67 -8.99
C TYR A 37 14.50 -3.16 -10.33
N GLY A 38 14.16 -1.92 -10.73
CA GLY A 38 14.53 -1.35 -12.03
C GLY A 38 13.95 -2.12 -13.22
N LEU A 39 12.78 -2.74 -13.03
CA LEU A 39 12.11 -3.56 -14.04
C LEU A 39 11.23 -2.70 -14.95
N ASP A 40 11.13 -3.12 -16.21
CA ASP A 40 10.16 -2.55 -17.12
C ASP A 40 8.73 -2.97 -16.76
N PHE A 41 7.74 -2.16 -17.15
CA PHE A 41 6.34 -2.46 -16.90
C PHE A 41 5.93 -3.86 -17.42
N HIS A 42 6.49 -4.32 -18.55
CA HIS A 42 6.18 -5.64 -19.11
C HIS A 42 6.64 -6.82 -18.24
N GLU A 43 7.53 -6.57 -17.28
CA GLU A 43 8.08 -7.59 -16.38
C GLU A 43 7.26 -7.75 -15.09
N TRP A 44 6.15 -7.02 -14.95
CA TRP A 44 5.24 -7.16 -13.81
C TRP A 44 4.79 -8.61 -13.52
N PRO A 45 4.65 -9.55 -14.48
CA PRO A 45 4.21 -10.92 -14.18
C PRO A 45 5.16 -11.72 -13.27
N TYR A 46 6.40 -11.27 -13.06
CA TYR A 46 7.33 -11.90 -12.11
C TYR A 46 7.08 -11.50 -10.65
N LEU A 47 6.36 -10.40 -10.43
CA LEU A 47 6.15 -9.80 -9.11
C LEU A 47 4.98 -10.36 -8.27
N PRO A 48 3.91 -10.99 -8.81
CA PRO A 48 2.78 -11.45 -8.00
C PRO A 48 3.14 -12.38 -6.84
N PRO A 49 4.08 -13.36 -6.97
CA PRO A 49 4.47 -14.19 -5.83
C PRO A 49 5.07 -13.37 -4.68
N VAL A 50 5.92 -12.40 -5.01
CA VAL A 50 6.55 -11.50 -4.05
C VAL A 50 5.51 -10.57 -3.44
N LEU A 51 4.63 -10.01 -4.27
CA LEU A 51 3.55 -9.12 -3.84
C LEU A 51 2.58 -9.84 -2.88
N GLN A 52 2.14 -11.04 -3.23
CA GLN A 52 1.25 -11.86 -2.41
C GLN A 52 1.93 -12.25 -1.09
N GLY A 53 3.22 -12.61 -1.13
CA GLY A 53 4.02 -12.85 0.08
C GLY A 53 4.06 -11.63 0.99
N ASN A 54 4.32 -10.44 0.45
CA ASN A 54 4.34 -9.22 1.24
C ASN A 54 2.95 -8.89 1.83
N LEU A 55 1.90 -8.90 1.01
CA LEU A 55 0.55 -8.52 1.46
C LEU A 55 -0.03 -9.47 2.50
N ASN A 56 0.17 -10.78 2.32
CA ASN A 56 -0.41 -11.77 3.23
C ASN A 56 0.35 -11.92 4.55
N HIS A 57 1.65 -11.59 4.57
CA HIS A 57 2.50 -11.71 5.76
C HIS A 57 2.73 -10.37 6.48
N THR A 58 2.34 -9.23 5.89
CA THR A 58 2.48 -7.92 6.56
C THR A 58 1.35 -7.71 7.57
N PRO A 59 1.66 -7.41 8.85
CA PRO A 59 0.65 -7.08 9.84
C PRO A 59 -0.04 -5.75 9.51
N LEU A 60 -1.37 -5.71 9.63
CA LEU A 60 -2.17 -4.53 9.34
C LEU A 60 -2.81 -3.98 10.61
N HIS A 61 -2.75 -2.66 10.81
CA HIS A 61 -3.38 -2.00 11.96
C HIS A 61 -4.91 -2.23 11.99
N SER A 62 -5.57 -2.25 10.83
CA SER A 62 -7.01 -2.55 10.73
C SER A 62 -7.37 -3.97 11.18
N LEU A 63 -6.40 -4.87 11.24
CA LEU A 63 -6.54 -6.26 11.70
C LEU A 63 -6.03 -6.44 13.13
N GLY A 64 -5.85 -5.36 13.89
CA GLY A 64 -5.34 -5.42 15.27
C GLY A 64 -3.84 -5.72 15.34
N GLY A 65 -3.08 -5.47 14.26
CA GLY A 65 -1.65 -5.77 14.21
C GLY A 65 -1.32 -7.19 13.75
N HIS A 66 -2.32 -7.95 13.29
CA HIS A 66 -2.14 -9.29 12.71
C HIS A 66 -2.01 -9.25 11.19
N SER A 67 -1.33 -10.26 10.64
CA SER A 67 -1.24 -10.46 9.20
C SER A 67 -2.47 -11.22 8.66
N PRO A 68 -2.83 -11.07 7.38
CA PRO A 68 -3.90 -11.87 6.77
C PRO A 68 -3.67 -13.38 6.88
N VAL A 69 -2.42 -13.86 6.76
CA VAL A 69 -2.10 -15.28 6.87
C VAL A 69 -2.28 -15.80 8.31
N GLU A 70 -1.98 -14.99 9.32
CA GLU A 70 -2.28 -15.31 10.73
C GLU A 70 -3.78 -15.50 10.94
N LEU A 71 -4.60 -14.58 10.42
CA LEU A 71 -6.05 -14.68 10.56
C LEU A 71 -6.64 -15.86 9.78
N PHE A 72 -6.06 -16.17 8.60
CA PHE A 72 -6.53 -17.26 7.77
C PHE A 72 -6.14 -18.65 8.31
N THR A 73 -4.93 -18.78 8.86
CA THR A 73 -4.37 -20.07 9.30
C THR A 73 -4.45 -20.31 10.81
N GLY A 74 -4.57 -19.25 11.61
CA GLY A 74 -4.46 -19.29 13.07
C GLY A 74 -3.04 -19.53 13.58
N LEU A 75 -2.03 -19.54 12.71
CA LEU A 75 -0.62 -19.75 13.05
C LEU A 75 0.15 -18.43 13.04
N PRO A 76 1.16 -18.26 13.90
CA PRO A 76 1.99 -17.06 13.89
C PRO A 76 2.71 -16.90 12.54
N THR A 77 2.82 -15.65 12.07
CA THR A 77 3.49 -15.37 10.81
C THR A 77 4.98 -15.62 10.94
N SER A 78 5.56 -16.47 10.09
CA SER A 78 7.00 -16.49 9.87
C SER A 78 7.37 -15.41 8.84
N SER A 79 8.20 -14.45 9.22
CA SER A 79 8.75 -13.45 8.31
C SER A 79 9.99 -13.98 7.61
N GLN A 80 10.20 -13.58 6.35
CA GLN A 80 11.46 -13.86 5.64
C GLN A 80 12.67 -13.18 6.31
N LEU A 81 12.42 -12.22 7.20
CA LEU A 81 13.44 -11.53 7.99
C LEU A 81 13.67 -12.17 9.36
N ASP A 82 13.00 -13.27 9.73
CA ASP A 82 13.19 -13.88 11.05
C ASP A 82 14.56 -14.56 11.19
N ALA A 83 15.23 -14.88 10.08
CA ALA A 83 16.53 -15.53 10.11
C ALA A 83 17.47 -15.04 9.01
N VAL A 84 18.71 -14.68 9.38
CA VAL A 84 19.80 -14.44 8.42
C VAL A 84 20.69 -15.66 8.37
N VAL A 85 20.91 -16.16 7.16
CA VAL A 85 21.99 -17.11 6.89
C VAL A 85 23.27 -16.32 6.65
N GLY A 86 24.24 -16.47 7.55
CA GLY A 86 25.56 -15.88 7.43
C GLY A 86 26.62 -16.95 7.25
N ARG A 87 27.77 -16.55 6.67
CA ARG A 87 28.94 -17.42 6.58
C ARG A 87 30.07 -16.81 7.37
N ARG A 88 30.63 -17.56 8.31
CA ARG A 88 31.80 -17.13 9.10
C ARG A 88 32.72 -18.32 9.31
N ASN A 89 34.00 -18.15 8.99
CA ASN A 89 35.02 -19.21 9.05
C ASN A 89 34.60 -20.49 8.31
N ASP A 90 34.11 -20.34 7.08
CA ASP A 90 33.64 -21.43 6.19
C ASP A 90 32.46 -22.28 6.69
N ALA A 91 31.90 -21.97 7.85
CA ALA A 91 30.66 -22.55 8.35
C ALA A 91 29.47 -21.62 8.08
N ASP A 92 28.38 -22.22 7.59
CA ASP A 92 27.09 -21.55 7.50
C ASP A 92 26.44 -21.55 8.88
N PHE A 93 25.93 -20.40 9.30
CA PHE A 93 25.17 -20.26 10.53
C PHE A 93 23.87 -19.51 10.27
N VAL A 94 22.81 -19.93 10.96
CA VAL A 94 21.51 -19.26 10.95
C VAL A 94 21.43 -18.43 12.23
N ARG A 95 21.19 -17.13 12.10
CA ARG A 95 20.92 -16.24 13.23
C ARG A 95 19.48 -15.79 13.16
N GLU A 96 18.73 -16.06 14.22
CA GLU A 96 17.40 -15.50 14.42
C GLU A 96 17.50 -13.97 14.64
N ILE A 97 16.69 -13.21 13.92
CA ILE A 97 16.61 -11.76 14.09
C ILE A 97 15.50 -11.47 15.10
N ASN A 98 15.87 -10.98 16.29
CA ASN A 98 14.89 -10.36 17.17
C ASN A 98 14.75 -8.87 16.81
N LEU A 99 13.65 -8.53 16.12
CA LEU A 99 13.33 -7.15 15.75
C LEU A 99 12.79 -6.30 16.92
N GLU A 100 12.39 -6.90 18.06
CA GLU A 100 11.97 -6.16 19.26
C GLU A 100 13.08 -5.27 19.79
N VAL A 101 14.34 -5.69 19.63
CA VAL A 101 15.54 -4.95 20.05
C VAL A 101 15.69 -3.62 19.29
N VAL A 102 15.13 -3.53 18.08
CA VAL A 102 15.19 -2.33 17.23
C VAL A 102 13.86 -1.58 17.15
N ASP A 103 12.85 -1.99 17.93
CA ASP A 103 11.50 -1.42 17.83
C ASP A 103 11.48 0.07 18.19
N GLU A 104 12.27 0.49 19.19
CA GLU A 104 12.35 1.90 19.57
C GLU A 104 12.93 2.77 18.44
N GLN A 105 14.01 2.31 17.79
CA GLN A 105 14.64 2.98 16.66
C GLN A 105 13.73 3.00 15.44
N LEU A 106 13.04 1.88 15.15
CA LEU A 106 12.06 1.79 14.07
C LEU A 106 10.88 2.74 14.32
N ASN A 107 10.39 2.83 15.56
CA ASN A 107 9.32 3.75 15.92
C ASN A 107 9.77 5.22 15.85
N ALA A 108 11.02 5.52 16.21
CA ALA A 108 11.60 6.83 15.98
C ALA A 108 11.66 7.19 14.48
N LEU A 109 12.13 6.26 13.64
CA LEU A 109 12.18 6.44 12.19
C LEU A 109 10.79 6.62 11.57
N ARG A 110 9.82 5.75 11.94
CA ARG A 110 8.42 5.84 11.50
C ARG A 110 7.81 7.21 11.85
N ARG A 111 8.02 7.69 13.09
CA ARG A 111 7.56 9.02 13.52
C ARG A 111 8.19 10.14 12.69
N SER A 112 9.50 10.06 12.44
CA SER A 112 10.21 11.05 11.62
C SER A 112 9.68 11.09 10.19
N LEU A 113 9.50 9.93 9.55
CA LEU A 113 8.95 9.85 8.20
C LEU A 113 7.50 10.35 8.14
N HIS A 114 6.69 10.01 9.13
CA HIS A 114 5.30 10.47 9.20
C HIS A 114 5.22 12.00 9.33
N SER A 115 6.09 12.60 10.15
CA SER A 115 6.19 14.06 10.24
C SER A 115 6.54 14.67 8.88
N MET A 116 7.56 14.14 8.20
CA MET A 116 7.97 14.64 6.88
C MET A 116 6.86 14.53 5.84
N HIS A 117 6.13 13.40 5.80
CA HIS A 117 5.00 13.22 4.90
C HIS A 117 3.85 14.17 5.21
N LYS A 118 3.61 14.47 6.49
CA LYS A 118 2.62 15.46 6.91
C LYS A 118 3.01 16.85 6.39
N ASP A 119 4.26 17.25 6.57
CA ASP A 119 4.74 18.55 6.10
C ASP A 119 4.58 18.69 4.57
N VAL A 120 4.89 17.63 3.81
CA VAL A 120 4.68 17.58 2.35
C VAL A 120 3.21 17.68 1.98
N ALA A 121 2.32 16.99 2.71
CA ALA A 121 0.88 17.05 2.46
C ALA A 121 0.30 18.43 2.77
N ASP A 122 0.72 19.05 3.88
CA ASP A 122 0.29 20.39 4.29
C ASP A 122 0.76 21.43 3.26
N GLU A 123 1.99 21.32 2.76
CA GLU A 123 2.51 22.22 1.74
C GLU A 123 1.79 22.05 0.39
N LYS A 124 1.48 20.81 0.01
CA LYS A 124 0.68 20.52 -1.19
C LYS A 124 -0.73 21.10 -1.08
N GLU A 125 -1.36 21.00 0.10
CA GLU A 125 -2.69 21.57 0.34
C GLU A 125 -2.67 23.09 0.35
N ARG A 126 -1.62 23.70 0.92
CA ARG A 126 -1.39 25.15 0.86
C ARG A 126 -1.28 25.63 -0.59
N GLY A 127 -0.51 24.93 -1.42
CA GLY A 127 -0.42 25.20 -2.86
C GLY A 127 -1.78 25.10 -3.55
N ARG A 128 -2.54 24.03 -3.27
CA ARG A 128 -3.90 23.86 -3.82
C ARG A 128 -4.83 25.02 -3.47
N LEU A 129 -4.80 25.50 -2.24
CA LEU A 129 -5.61 26.64 -1.79
C LEU A 129 -5.18 27.95 -2.44
N GLN A 130 -3.87 28.15 -2.64
CA GLN A 130 -3.34 29.31 -3.36
C GLN A 130 -3.75 29.31 -4.82
N ASP A 131 -3.67 28.16 -5.50
CA ASP A 131 -4.11 27.98 -6.88
C ASP A 131 -5.61 28.24 -7.02
N MET A 132 -6.43 27.73 -6.10
CA MET A 132 -7.87 28.02 -6.06
C MET A 132 -8.18 29.50 -5.83
N ALA A 133 -7.38 30.20 -5.03
CA ALA A 133 -7.56 31.63 -4.76
C ALA A 133 -7.10 32.50 -5.94
N ALA A 134 -6.02 32.10 -6.64
CA ALA A 134 -5.50 32.77 -7.82
C ALA A 134 -6.40 32.54 -9.04
N HIS A 135 -6.89 31.32 -9.22
CA HIS A 135 -7.82 30.95 -10.28
C HIS A 135 -9.27 31.03 -9.79
N LYS A 136 -9.80 32.25 -9.71
CA LYS A 136 -11.26 32.44 -9.74
C LYS A 136 -11.74 32.05 -11.13
N GLY A 137 -12.33 30.86 -11.25
CA GLY A 137 -13.03 30.47 -12.47
C GLY A 137 -13.99 31.57 -12.89
N SER A 138 -14.00 31.91 -14.18
CA SER A 138 -15.08 32.74 -14.73
C SER A 138 -16.38 32.01 -14.46
N VAL A 139 -17.39 32.72 -13.93
CA VAL A 139 -18.76 32.18 -13.91
C VAL A 139 -19.10 31.91 -15.37
N ALA A 140 -19.23 30.63 -15.71
CA ALA A 140 -19.68 30.27 -17.03
C ALA A 140 -21.18 30.59 -17.06
N ASN A 141 -21.53 31.58 -17.88
CA ASN A 141 -22.89 32.07 -18.00
C ASN A 141 -23.63 31.14 -18.96
N PHE A 142 -24.01 29.96 -18.47
CA PHE A 142 -24.83 29.02 -19.22
C PHE A 142 -26.27 29.22 -18.82
N ASP A 143 -27.14 29.41 -19.80
CA ASP A 143 -28.58 29.42 -19.61
C ASP A 143 -29.18 28.06 -20.00
N VAL A 144 -30.40 27.78 -19.56
CA VAL A 144 -31.07 26.52 -19.91
C VAL A 144 -31.30 26.48 -21.43
N GLY A 145 -30.48 25.71 -22.14
CA GLY A 145 -30.51 25.58 -23.59
C GLY A 145 -29.15 25.66 -24.28
N ASP A 146 -28.09 26.04 -23.56
CA ASP A 146 -26.73 26.08 -24.12
C ASP A 146 -26.13 24.67 -24.20
N TYR A 147 -25.88 24.19 -25.42
CA TYR A 147 -25.13 22.96 -25.68
C TYR A 147 -23.69 23.32 -26.04
N VAL A 148 -22.74 22.84 -25.25
CA VAL A 148 -21.30 23.02 -25.49
C VAL A 148 -20.65 21.64 -25.63
N LEU A 149 -19.80 21.48 -26.66
CA LEU A 149 -19.04 20.26 -26.95
C LEU A 149 -17.76 20.16 -26.10
#